data_AF-A0A8J2UGC4-F1
#
_entry.id   AF-A0A8J2UGC4-F1
#
_cell.length_a   1.000
_cell.length_b   1.000
_cell.length_c   1.000
_cell.angle_alpha   90.00
_cell.angle_beta   90.00
_cell.angle_gamma   90.00
#
_symmetry.space_group_name_H-M   'P 1'
#
loop_
_entity.id
_entity.type
_entity.pdbx_description
1 polymer ?
#
loop_
_entity_poly.entity_id
_entity_poly.type
_entity_poly.pdbx_seq_one_letter_code
_entity_poly.pdbx_strand_id
1 'polypeptide(L)'
;MRLPSGKNRFFVYDLRRDSVLMAGLVAHGSGGSNFSAEPVFSNVDGSGCSSLGRYRVGYKYQGRFGPAYKLYGLDSTNSRAFARNVVLHSYAAVPERETYPNPICNSLGCPMVSPGFLRMLQPVIEGAGKPICLWVFD
;
A
#
# COMPACT_ATOMS: atom_id res chain seq x y z
N MET A 1 4.72 -13.28 -13.26
CA MET A 1 3.52 -13.96 -12.69
C MET A 1 2.86 -12.96 -11.75
N ARG A 2 1.63 -12.53 -12.01
CA ARG A 2 0.92 -11.53 -11.17
C ARG A 2 0.30 -12.22 -9.96
N LEU A 3 0.46 -11.64 -8.77
CA LEU A 3 -0.16 -12.15 -7.55
C LEU A 3 -1.61 -11.61 -7.41
N PRO A 4 -2.62 -12.50 -7.34
CA PRO A 4 -4.01 -12.11 -7.13
C PRO A 4 -4.20 -11.32 -5.83
N SER A 5 -5.22 -10.46 -5.77
CA SER A 5 -5.47 -9.62 -4.59
C SER A 5 -5.82 -10.39 -3.32
N GLY A 6 -6.32 -11.62 -3.45
CA GLY A 6 -6.56 -12.54 -2.35
C GLY A 6 -5.32 -13.26 -1.81
N LYS A 7 -4.12 -13.01 -2.37
CA LYS A 7 -2.85 -13.56 -1.90
C LYS A 7 -1.94 -12.48 -1.33
N ASN A 8 -1.08 -12.85 -0.39
CA ASN A 8 -0.09 -11.99 0.21
C ASN A 8 0.82 -11.42 -0.88
N ARG A 9 0.83 -10.09 -0.97
CA ARG A 9 1.55 -9.33 -2.01
C ARG A 9 2.11 -7.99 -1.52
N PHE A 10 2.01 -7.74 -0.21
CA PHE A 10 2.80 -6.73 0.49
C PHE A 10 3.92 -7.46 1.22
N PHE A 11 5.16 -7.07 1.00
CA PHE A 11 6.32 -7.70 1.63
C PHE A 11 7.15 -6.66 2.38
N VAL A 12 7.49 -6.97 3.63
CA VAL A 12 8.51 -6.25 4.39
C VAL A 12 9.82 -6.99 4.21
N TYR A 13 10.79 -6.34 3.60
CA TYR A 13 12.06 -6.95 3.22
C TYR A 13 13.22 -6.33 3.98
N ASP A 14 14.07 -7.17 4.57
CA ASP A 14 15.32 -6.76 5.20
C ASP A 14 16.47 -6.90 4.20
N LEU A 15 16.96 -5.77 3.69
CA LEU A 15 18.04 -5.72 2.71
C LEU A 15 19.39 -6.19 3.27
N ARG A 16 19.60 -6.17 4.59
CA ARG A 16 20.86 -6.66 5.20
C ARG A 16 20.86 -8.16 5.36
N ARG A 17 19.68 -8.72 5.68
CA ARG A 17 19.49 -10.16 5.87
C ARG A 17 19.07 -10.88 4.58
N ASP A 18 18.85 -10.14 3.50
CA ASP A 18 18.37 -10.66 2.22
C ASP A 18 17.12 -11.56 2.38
N SER A 19 16.16 -11.11 3.21
CA SER A 19 15.01 -11.94 3.56
C SER A 19 13.72 -11.15 3.80
N VAL A 20 12.59 -11.83 3.55
CA VAL A 20 11.25 -11.31 3.86
C VAL A 20 10.99 -11.52 5.36
N LEU A 21 10.74 -10.42 6.08
CA LEU A 21 10.41 -10.46 7.51
C LEU A 21 8.92 -10.77 7.74
N MET A 22 8.05 -10.26 6.88
CA MET A 22 6.62 -10.54 6.91
C MET A 22 5.96 -10.22 5.58
N ALA A 23 4.81 -10.86 5.34
CA ALA A 23 3.98 -10.65 4.18
C ALA A 23 2.51 -10.46 4.59
N GLY A 24 1.75 -9.75 3.77
CA GLY A 24 0.33 -9.50 4.02
C GLY A 24 -0.45 -9.14 2.77
N LEU A 25 -1.77 -9.04 2.95
CA LEU A 25 -2.68 -8.55 1.93
C LEU A 25 -2.60 -7.03 1.79
N VAL A 26 -2.75 -6.55 0.56
CA VAL A 26 -2.85 -5.11 0.27
C VAL A 26 -3.86 -4.87 -0.86
N ALA A 27 -4.79 -3.96 -0.61
CA ALA A 27 -5.73 -3.44 -1.58
C ALA A 27 -5.16 -2.21 -2.28
N HIS A 28 -5.51 -2.05 -3.55
CA HIS A 28 -5.02 -1.00 -4.44
C HIS A 28 -6.18 -0.23 -5.09
N GLY A 29 -5.86 0.91 -5.70
CA GLY A 29 -6.83 1.77 -6.34
C GLY A 29 -7.62 1.05 -7.44
N SER A 30 -8.93 1.23 -7.45
CA SER A 30 -9.81 0.63 -8.46
C SER A 30 -9.77 1.35 -9.81
N GLY A 31 -9.16 2.53 -9.89
CA GLY A 31 -9.13 3.36 -11.09
C GLY A 31 -10.52 3.83 -11.53
N GLY A 32 -11.45 3.99 -10.58
CA GLY A 32 -12.85 4.36 -10.88
C GLY A 32 -13.72 3.21 -11.37
N SER A 33 -13.20 1.99 -11.41
CA SER A 33 -13.98 0.77 -11.72
C SER A 33 -14.45 0.06 -10.45
N ASN A 34 -15.47 -0.79 -10.57
CA ASN A 34 -15.97 -1.59 -9.43
C ASN A 34 -15.09 -2.82 -9.17
N PHE A 35 -14.51 -3.40 -10.22
CA PHE A 35 -13.54 -4.50 -10.17
C PHE A 35 -12.89 -4.63 -11.55
N SER A 36 -11.55 -4.69 -11.60
CA SER A 36 -10.82 -4.94 -12.85
C SER A 36 -9.82 -6.07 -12.63
N ALA A 37 -9.76 -7.02 -13.58
CA ALA A 37 -8.73 -8.05 -13.61
C ALA A 37 -7.34 -7.47 -13.94
N GLU A 38 -7.33 -6.35 -14.67
CA GLU A 38 -6.13 -5.66 -15.11
C GLU A 38 -5.97 -4.35 -14.31
N PRO A 39 -4.88 -4.19 -13.52
CA PRO A 39 -4.67 -2.97 -12.77
C PRO A 39 -4.35 -1.81 -13.72
N VAL A 40 -4.94 -0.65 -13.46
CA VAL A 40 -4.60 0.61 -14.13
C VAL A 40 -3.90 1.51 -13.13
N PHE A 41 -2.77 2.08 -13.54
CA PHE A 41 -1.98 2.99 -12.73
C PHE A 41 -2.06 4.42 -13.27
N SER A 42 -2.09 5.40 -12.38
CA SER A 42 -2.10 6.80 -12.77
C SER A 42 -1.53 7.68 -11.66
N ASN A 43 -0.89 8.77 -12.05
CA ASN A 43 -0.43 9.84 -11.16
C ASN A 43 -1.40 11.04 -11.15
N VAL A 44 -2.54 10.93 -11.85
CA VAL A 44 -3.52 12.02 -11.99
C VAL A 44 -4.42 12.08 -10.76
N ASP A 45 -4.63 13.29 -10.25
CA ASP A 45 -5.53 13.53 -9.13
C ASP A 45 -6.98 13.13 -9.46
N GLY A 46 -7.70 12.61 -8.48
CA GLY A 46 -9.06 12.09 -8.68
C GLY A 46 -9.20 10.82 -9.52
N SER A 47 -8.12 10.26 -10.09
CA SER A 47 -8.19 9.05 -10.93
C SER A 47 -8.65 7.78 -10.21
N GLY A 48 -8.55 7.74 -8.88
CA GLY A 48 -8.78 6.53 -8.10
C GLY A 48 -7.75 5.41 -8.31
N CYS A 49 -6.71 5.63 -9.13
CA CYS A 49 -5.66 4.65 -9.41
C CYS A 49 -4.53 4.71 -8.37
N SER A 50 -3.91 3.55 -8.11
CA SER A 50 -2.57 3.51 -7.52
C SER A 50 -1.55 4.14 -8.46
N SER A 51 -0.43 4.62 -7.92
CA SER A 51 0.74 5.02 -8.71
C SER A 51 1.89 4.02 -8.55
N LEU A 52 2.60 3.72 -9.63
CA LEU A 52 3.81 2.90 -9.57
C LEU A 52 5.01 3.71 -9.10
N GLY A 53 6.02 3.03 -8.59
CA GLY A 53 7.30 3.60 -8.18
C GLY A 53 7.53 3.57 -6.68
N ARG A 54 8.62 4.20 -6.27
CA ARG A 54 9.13 4.26 -4.90
C ARG A 54 8.53 5.43 -4.17
N TYR A 55 8.17 5.20 -2.93
CA TYR A 55 7.63 6.18 -2.01
C TYR A 55 8.51 6.23 -0.77
N ARG A 56 8.79 7.44 -0.29
CA ARG A 56 9.28 7.62 1.07
C ARG A 56 8.10 7.61 2.02
N VAL A 57 8.09 6.66 2.95
CA VAL A 57 7.12 6.63 4.05
C VAL A 57 7.42 7.81 4.99
N GLY A 58 6.42 8.65 5.18
CA GLY A 58 6.49 9.90 5.91
C GLY A 58 6.02 9.79 7.36
N TYR A 59 5.62 10.93 7.91
CA TYR A 59 5.11 11.00 9.27
C TYR A 59 3.76 10.30 9.41
N LYS A 60 3.54 9.79 10.63
CA LYS A 60 2.27 9.21 11.08
C LYS A 60 1.27 10.31 11.42
N TYR A 61 0.01 10.11 11.11
CA TYR A 61 -1.09 10.96 11.55
C TYR A 61 -2.35 10.14 11.80
N GLN A 62 -3.34 10.73 12.46
CA GLN A 62 -4.65 10.11 12.66
C GLN A 62 -5.58 10.50 11.49
N GLY A 63 -5.97 9.53 10.68
CA GLY A 63 -6.91 9.69 9.57
C GLY A 63 -8.29 9.10 9.88
N ARG A 64 -9.18 9.12 8.86
CA ARG A 64 -10.55 8.58 8.95
C ARG A 64 -10.61 7.12 9.39
N PHE A 65 -9.62 6.31 9.02
CA PHE A 65 -9.59 4.87 9.28
C PHE A 65 -8.61 4.47 10.39
N GLY A 66 -8.15 5.45 11.19
CA GLY A 66 -7.13 5.22 12.21
C GLY A 66 -5.76 5.79 11.81
N PRO A 67 -4.68 5.29 12.41
CA PRO A 67 -3.32 5.69 12.07
C PRO A 67 -3.01 5.48 10.59
N ALA A 68 -2.34 6.45 9.98
CA ALA A 68 -1.92 6.42 8.59
C ALA A 68 -0.56 7.10 8.41
N TYR A 69 0.16 6.74 7.36
CA TYR A 69 1.45 7.32 7.00
C TYR A 69 1.35 8.07 5.69
N LYS A 70 1.80 9.33 5.67
CA LYS A 70 1.91 10.09 4.42
C LYS A 70 2.93 9.42 3.49
N LEU A 71 2.65 9.40 2.20
CA LEU A 71 3.57 8.87 1.19
C LEU A 71 4.05 10.00 0.29
N TYR A 72 5.37 10.15 0.19
CA TYR A 72 6.02 11.07 -0.74
C TYR A 72 6.53 10.29 -1.94
N GLY A 73 6.06 10.62 -3.14
CA GLY A 73 6.56 10.00 -4.37
C GLY A 73 8.01 10.37 -4.62
N LEU A 74 8.82 9.38 -5.02
CA LEU A 74 10.23 9.55 -5.38
C LEU A 74 10.49 9.36 -6.89
N ASP A 75 9.48 8.91 -7.63
CA ASP A 75 9.55 8.67 -9.07
C ASP A 75 8.55 9.55 -9.83
N SER A 76 8.80 9.81 -11.12
CA SER A 76 7.90 10.63 -11.95
C SER A 76 6.49 10.06 -12.03
N THR A 77 6.36 8.74 -11.95
CA THR A 77 5.10 7.98 -11.96
C THR A 77 4.27 8.15 -10.70
N ASN A 78 4.84 8.62 -9.59
CA ASN A 78 4.13 8.84 -8.32
C ASN A 78 4.40 10.21 -7.67
N SER A 79 5.00 11.15 -8.40
CA SER A 79 5.40 12.47 -7.92
C SER A 79 4.26 13.29 -7.29
N ARG A 80 3.00 13.01 -7.63
CA ARG A 80 1.82 13.70 -7.06
C ARG A 80 1.22 13.00 -5.86
N ALA A 81 1.78 11.88 -5.40
CA ALA A 81 1.23 11.04 -4.33
C ALA A 81 0.85 11.85 -3.06
N PHE A 82 1.76 12.71 -2.59
CA PHE A 82 1.52 13.51 -1.40
C PHE A 82 0.36 14.51 -1.61
N ALA A 83 0.36 15.23 -2.73
CA ALA A 83 -0.69 16.19 -3.09
C ALA A 83 -2.06 15.53 -3.28
N ARG A 84 -2.07 14.29 -3.80
CA ARG A 84 -3.25 13.43 -3.96
C ARG A 84 -3.75 12.79 -2.67
N ASN A 85 -3.11 13.09 -1.52
CA ASN A 85 -3.39 12.44 -0.24
C ASN A 85 -3.29 10.91 -0.28
N VAL A 86 -2.37 10.37 -1.08
CA VAL A 86 -2.06 8.94 -1.07
C VAL A 86 -1.29 8.61 0.21
N VAL A 87 -1.80 7.67 0.99
CA VAL A 87 -1.27 7.29 2.30
C VAL A 87 -1.29 5.78 2.48
N LEU A 88 -0.36 5.25 3.27
CA LEU A 88 -0.45 3.87 3.76
C LEU A 88 -1.34 3.87 5.01
N HIS A 89 -2.45 3.14 4.96
CA HIS A 89 -3.38 3.05 6.09
C HIS A 89 -4.05 1.68 6.17
N SER A 90 -4.72 1.43 7.29
CA SER A 90 -5.54 0.24 7.44
C SER A 90 -6.96 0.48 6.96
N TYR A 91 -7.65 -0.60 6.58
CA TYR A 91 -9.09 -0.59 6.36
C TYR A 91 -9.68 -1.92 6.81
N ALA A 92 -10.77 -1.88 7.57
CA ALA A 92 -11.35 -3.07 8.20
C ALA A 92 -11.83 -4.14 7.20
N ALA A 93 -12.13 -3.73 5.95
CA ALA A 93 -12.52 -4.66 4.89
C ALA A 93 -11.34 -5.37 4.22
N VAL A 94 -10.08 -5.03 4.57
CA VAL A 94 -8.92 -5.81 4.15
C VAL A 94 -8.76 -6.98 5.12
N PRO A 95 -8.87 -8.24 4.66
CA PRO A 95 -8.79 -9.41 5.52
C PRO A 95 -7.42 -9.56 6.19
N GLU A 96 -7.39 -10.17 7.38
CA GLU A 96 -6.14 -10.48 8.11
C GLU A 96 -5.37 -11.69 7.51
N ARG A 97 -6.03 -12.49 6.66
CA ARG A 97 -5.49 -13.71 6.06
C ARG A 97 -5.90 -13.81 4.59
N GLU A 98 -5.12 -14.53 3.79
CA GLU A 98 -5.41 -14.79 2.39
C GLU A 98 -6.83 -15.32 2.17
N THR A 99 -7.46 -14.86 1.09
CA THR A 99 -8.84 -15.21 0.71
C THR A 99 -8.92 -15.91 -0.65
N TYR A 100 -7.78 -16.14 -1.31
CA TYR A 100 -7.72 -16.76 -2.62
C TYR A 100 -8.53 -18.08 -2.66
N PRO A 101 -9.40 -18.30 -3.67
CA PRO A 101 -9.51 -17.55 -4.92
C PRO A 101 -10.36 -16.25 -4.87
N ASN A 102 -10.95 -15.90 -3.72
CA ASN A 102 -11.78 -14.70 -3.62
C ASN A 102 -10.92 -13.42 -3.60
N PRO A 103 -11.29 -12.40 -4.39
CA PRO A 103 -10.61 -11.11 -4.34
C PRO A 103 -10.94 -10.35 -3.04
N ILE A 104 -10.09 -9.40 -2.69
CA ILE A 104 -10.34 -8.43 -1.61
C ILE A 104 -10.88 -7.12 -2.16
N CYS A 105 -11.30 -6.22 -1.26
CA CYS A 105 -11.77 -4.88 -1.61
C CYS A 105 -10.70 -4.05 -2.37
N ASN A 106 -11.14 -2.99 -3.04
CA ASN A 106 -10.27 -1.98 -3.66
C ASN A 106 -10.28 -0.67 -2.87
N SER A 107 -9.25 0.15 -3.07
CA SER A 107 -9.17 1.52 -2.58
C SER A 107 -9.47 2.53 -3.70
N LEU A 108 -9.29 3.82 -3.40
CA LEU A 108 -9.28 4.91 -4.40
C LEU A 108 -7.85 5.45 -4.65
N GLY A 109 -6.85 4.59 -4.52
CA GLY A 109 -5.44 4.87 -4.85
C GLY A 109 -4.46 4.63 -3.71
N CYS A 110 -4.92 4.66 -2.47
CA CYS A 110 -4.10 4.35 -1.30
C CYS A 110 -3.78 2.85 -1.20
N PRO A 111 -2.56 2.44 -0.83
CA PRO A 111 -2.32 1.08 -0.36
C PRO A 111 -3.03 0.90 0.99
N MET A 112 -3.99 -0.04 1.03
CA MET A 112 -4.71 -0.37 2.26
C MET A 112 -4.36 -1.78 2.72
N VAL A 113 -4.02 -1.92 4.00
CA VAL A 113 -3.73 -3.21 4.64
C VAL A 113 -4.75 -3.51 5.76
N SER A 114 -4.73 -4.70 6.34
CA SER A 114 -5.57 -4.99 7.50
C SER A 114 -5.11 -4.20 8.74
N PRO A 115 -6.01 -3.90 9.70
CA PRO A 115 -5.61 -3.27 10.96
C PRO A 115 -4.54 -4.05 11.73
N GLY A 116 -4.61 -5.39 11.75
CA GLY A 116 -3.60 -6.25 12.36
C GLY A 116 -2.25 -6.13 11.68
N PHE A 117 -2.22 -6.16 10.34
CA PHE A 117 -0.98 -5.99 9.59
C PHE A 117 -0.36 -4.61 9.79
N LEU A 118 -1.16 -3.53 9.80
CA LEU A 118 -0.63 -2.19 10.07
C LEU A 118 0.00 -2.08 11.46
N ARG A 119 -0.60 -2.70 12.49
CA ARG A 119 0.01 -2.75 13.84
C ARG A 119 1.39 -3.42 13.85
N MET A 120 1.60 -4.43 13.01
CA MET A 120 2.91 -5.06 12.85
C MET A 120 3.89 -4.19 12.06
N LEU A 121 3.41 -3.42 11.07
CA LEU A 121 4.26 -2.50 10.30
C LEU A 121 4.73 -1.29 11.13
N GLN A 122 3.91 -0.79 12.05
CA GLN A 122 4.21 0.40 12.84
C GLN A 122 5.59 0.36 13.53
N PRO A 123 5.95 -0.66 14.34
CA PRO A 123 7.26 -0.70 14.97
C PRO A 123 8.42 -0.81 13.95
N VAL A 124 8.20 -1.41 12.77
CA VAL A 124 9.21 -1.47 11.71
C VAL A 124 9.44 -0.08 11.10
N ILE A 125 8.37 0.66 10.83
CA ILE A 125 8.44 2.01 10.25
C ILE A 125 9.00 3.01 11.26
N GLU A 126 8.47 3.00 12.48
CA GLU A 126 8.81 3.97 13.53
C GLU A 126 10.17 3.68 14.17
N GLY A 127 10.58 2.41 14.23
CA GLY A 127 11.89 2.01 14.75
C GLY A 127 13.04 2.16 13.74
N ALA A 128 12.76 2.49 12.48
CA ALA A 128 13.79 2.66 11.47
C ALA A 128 14.54 3.99 11.65
N GLY A 129 15.86 3.94 11.81
CA GLY A 129 16.71 5.13 11.89
C GLY A 129 16.82 5.94 10.58
N LYS A 130 16.21 5.45 9.49
CA LYS A 130 16.10 6.13 8.20
C LYS A 130 14.68 5.92 7.65
N PRO A 131 14.15 6.83 6.82
CA PRO A 131 12.84 6.65 6.21
C PRO A 131 12.74 5.33 5.44
N ILE A 132 11.65 4.58 5.68
CA ILE A 132 11.33 3.36 4.92
C ILE A 132 10.96 3.72 3.47
N CYS A 133 11.47 2.94 2.53
CA CYS A 133 11.05 2.97 1.14
C CYS A 133 9.93 1.94 0.94
N LEU A 134 8.75 2.41 0.54
CA LEU A 134 7.68 1.55 0.02
C LEU A 134 7.77 1.55 -1.50
N TRP A 135 7.82 0.38 -2.13
CA TRP A 135 7.89 0.27 -3.58
C TRP A 135 6.64 -0.44 -4.12
N VAL A 136 5.91 0.24 -5.00
CA VAL A 136 4.79 -0.34 -5.76
C VAL A 136 5.27 -0.59 -7.19
N PHE A 137 5.17 -1.82 -7.65
CA PHE A 137 5.64 -2.28 -8.96
C PHE A 137 4.60 -3.23 -9.59
N ASP A 138 4.70 -3.46 -10.91
CA ASP A 138 3.79 -4.29 -11.71
C ASP A 138 4.36 -5.65 -12.11
#